data_AF-A0A1F4JJY7-F1
#
_entry.id   AF-A0A1F4JJY7-F1
#
_cell.length_a   1.000
_cell.length_b   1.000
_cell.length_c   1.000
_cell.angle_alpha   90.00
_cell.angle_beta   90.00
_cell.angle_gamma   90.00
#
_symmetry.space_group_name_H-M   'P 1'
#
loop_
_entity.id
_entity.type
_entity.pdbx_description
1 polymer ?
#
loop_
_entity_poly.entity_id
_entity_poly.type
_entity_poly.pdbx_seq_one_letter_code
_entity_poly.pdbx_strand_id
1 'polypeptide(L)'
;MSKKTKAVKAELPAKATGVRNAELALLPSINAAAVIEKYQGNVMGKDVDMAALIDGLRESFDKSRDGDLSRLEYMLIGQATALQSIFTSLARRAQAQEYQKNLESFLGLALKAQAQSRATIQAVVELKYPRQIAFVKQANISHGPQQVNNGGGNESNTRTHARTEENQTQQNKLLEDQSHERTHLDTGTTATASRSNKTLETVGAVNRAKKRTR
;
A
#
# COMPACT_ATOMS: atom_id res chain seq x y z
N MET A 1 -11.81 -20.08 72.20
CA MET A 1 -12.12 -20.72 70.89
C MET A 1 -12.03 -19.67 69.80
N SER A 2 -10.95 -19.69 69.00
CA SER A 2 -10.69 -18.70 67.94
C SER A 2 -11.18 -19.26 66.60
N LYS A 3 -12.22 -18.66 66.02
CA LYS A 3 -12.72 -19.03 64.68
C LYS A 3 -11.88 -18.33 63.62
N LYS A 4 -11.02 -19.10 62.94
CA LYS A 4 -10.31 -18.67 61.72
C LYS A 4 -11.33 -18.56 60.57
N THR A 5 -11.55 -17.34 60.07
CA THR A 5 -12.29 -17.10 58.84
C THR A 5 -11.39 -17.44 57.66
N LYS A 6 -11.68 -18.54 56.98
CA LYS A 6 -10.95 -19.01 55.79
C LYS A 6 -11.47 -18.23 54.58
N ALA A 7 -10.65 -17.37 53.99
CA ALA A 7 -10.97 -16.70 52.75
C ALA A 7 -11.08 -17.74 51.62
N VAL A 8 -12.27 -17.86 51.03
CA VAL A 8 -12.52 -18.72 49.87
C VAL A 8 -11.99 -17.99 48.64
N LYS A 9 -10.85 -18.44 48.12
CA LYS A 9 -10.32 -18.02 46.82
C LYS A 9 -11.21 -18.67 45.75
N ALA A 10 -12.13 -17.91 45.18
CA ALA A 10 -12.95 -18.37 44.06
C ALA A 10 -12.06 -18.54 42.82
N GLU A 11 -11.62 -19.77 42.56
CA GLU A 11 -10.96 -20.11 41.29
C GLU A 11 -12.01 -20.14 40.19
N LEU A 12 -11.98 -19.14 39.29
CA LEU A 12 -12.80 -19.16 38.09
C LEU A 12 -12.42 -20.37 37.21
N PRO A 13 -13.39 -21.05 36.57
CA PRO A 13 -13.13 -22.25 35.80
C PRO A 13 -12.16 -21.98 34.64
N ALA A 14 -11.22 -22.90 34.41
CA ALA A 14 -10.14 -22.76 33.41
C ALA A 14 -10.63 -22.42 31.99
N LYS A 15 -11.83 -22.91 31.59
CA LYS A 15 -12.48 -22.54 30.32
C LYS A 15 -12.88 -21.06 30.25
N ALA A 16 -13.40 -20.49 31.35
CA ALA A 16 -13.73 -19.06 31.42
C ALA A 16 -12.45 -18.20 31.41
N THR A 17 -11.36 -18.71 31.99
CA THR A 17 -10.04 -18.05 31.94
C THR A 17 -9.47 -18.05 30.51
N GLY A 18 -9.62 -19.16 29.77
CA GLY A 18 -9.20 -19.25 28.37
C GLY A 18 -9.95 -18.30 27.43
N VAL A 19 -11.28 -18.20 27.57
CA VAL A 19 -12.11 -17.25 26.79
C VAL A 19 -11.73 -15.81 27.12
N ARG A 20 -11.55 -15.49 28.41
CA ARG A 20 -11.14 -14.14 28.84
C ARG A 20 -9.75 -13.77 28.30
N ASN A 21 -8.81 -14.71 28.26
CA ASN A 21 -7.49 -14.49 27.67
C ASN A 21 -7.55 -14.26 26.16
N ALA A 22 -8.45 -14.97 25.46
CA ALA A 22 -8.68 -14.76 24.03
C ALA A 22 -9.29 -13.37 23.76
N GLU A 23 -10.26 -12.93 24.56
CA GLU A 23 -10.84 -11.58 24.46
C GLU A 23 -9.79 -10.49 24.71
N LEU A 24 -8.94 -10.65 25.73
CA LEU A 24 -7.84 -9.72 26.00
C LEU A 24 -6.83 -9.68 24.84
N ALA A 25 -6.53 -10.81 24.21
CA ALA A 25 -5.63 -10.88 23.05
C ALA A 25 -6.21 -10.19 21.79
N LEU A 26 -7.49 -9.84 21.77
CA LEU A 26 -8.09 -9.06 20.67
C LEU A 26 -8.03 -7.55 20.92
N LEU A 27 -7.68 -7.11 22.13
CA LEU A 27 -7.62 -5.69 22.43
C LEU A 27 -6.41 -5.04 21.73
N PRO A 28 -6.61 -3.98 20.92
CA PRO A 28 -5.52 -3.32 20.19
C PRO A 28 -4.40 -2.82 21.10
N SER A 29 -4.73 -2.37 22.31
CA SER A 29 -3.75 -1.88 23.29
C SER A 29 -2.83 -2.99 23.80
N ILE A 30 -3.36 -4.20 23.99
CA ILE A 30 -2.58 -5.36 24.46
C ILE A 30 -1.66 -5.86 23.34
N ASN A 31 -2.19 -5.97 22.12
CA ASN A 31 -1.38 -6.39 20.97
C ASN A 31 -0.26 -5.40 20.66
N ALA A 32 -0.55 -4.09 20.65
CA ALA A 32 0.46 -3.07 20.45
C ALA A 32 1.49 -3.07 21.59
N ALA A 33 1.08 -3.18 22.85
CA ALA A 33 1.98 -3.23 23.98
C ALA A 33 2.92 -4.45 23.93
N ALA A 34 2.39 -5.63 23.58
CA ALA A 34 3.19 -6.84 23.45
C ALA A 34 4.28 -6.71 22.38
N VAL A 35 4.00 -6.04 21.26
CA VAL A 35 5.01 -5.78 20.23
C VAL A 35 6.02 -4.75 20.72
N ILE A 36 5.56 -3.62 21.28
CA ILE A 36 6.44 -2.55 21.79
C ILE A 36 7.41 -3.09 22.85
N GLU A 37 6.94 -3.96 23.76
CA GLU A 37 7.78 -4.59 24.78
C GLU A 37 8.98 -5.35 24.16
N LYS A 38 8.81 -5.99 23.00
CA LYS A 38 9.90 -6.71 22.33
C LYS A 38 10.95 -5.79 21.70
N TYR A 39 10.56 -4.58 21.29
CA TYR A 39 11.46 -3.66 20.58
C TYR A 39 12.03 -2.55 21.47
N GLN A 40 11.35 -2.19 22.56
CA GLN A 40 11.73 -1.06 23.42
C GLN A 40 13.10 -1.22 24.08
N GLY A 41 13.59 -2.47 24.25
CA GLY A 41 14.89 -2.75 24.86
C GLY A 41 16.05 -2.02 24.17
N ASN A 42 15.93 -1.77 22.87
CA ASN A 42 16.92 -1.05 22.07
C ASN A 42 16.69 0.47 22.03
N VAL A 43 15.61 0.97 22.63
CA VAL A 43 15.18 2.37 22.57
C VAL A 43 15.22 3.03 23.96
N MET A 44 14.51 2.45 24.94
CA MET A 44 14.31 3.03 26.28
C MET A 44 14.77 2.12 27.43
N GLY A 45 15.39 0.97 27.12
CA GLY A 45 15.79 -0.03 28.12
C GLY A 45 14.69 -1.07 28.40
N LYS A 46 14.94 -1.97 29.35
CA LYS A 46 14.08 -3.13 29.62
C LYS A 46 13.00 -2.88 30.68
N ASP A 47 13.07 -1.75 31.38
CA ASP A 47 12.26 -1.46 32.57
C ASP A 47 10.98 -0.70 32.22
N VAL A 48 10.19 -1.22 31.28
CA VAL A 48 8.87 -0.64 30.97
C VAL A 48 7.78 -1.52 31.53
N ASP A 49 6.94 -0.93 32.37
CA ASP A 49 5.77 -1.59 32.90
C ASP A 49 4.70 -1.79 31.80
N MET A 50 4.30 -3.05 31.61
CA MET A 50 3.30 -3.45 30.62
C MET A 50 1.94 -2.81 30.90
N ALA A 51 1.54 -2.67 32.17
CA ALA A 51 0.25 -2.06 32.51
C ALA A 51 0.24 -0.58 32.14
N ALA A 52 1.28 0.17 32.54
CA ALA A 52 1.45 1.57 32.14
C ALA A 52 1.49 1.77 30.62
N LEU A 53 2.12 0.84 29.88
CA LEU A 53 2.16 0.88 28.42
C LEU A 53 0.77 0.69 27.79
N ILE A 54 -0.02 -0.26 28.30
CA ILE A 54 -1.40 -0.51 27.85
C ILE A 54 -2.26 0.73 28.10
N ASP A 55 -2.15 1.35 29.27
CA ASP A 55 -2.94 2.53 29.62
C ASP A 55 -2.56 3.75 28.77
N GLY A 56 -1.26 3.98 28.53
CA GLY A 56 -0.80 5.05 27.63
C GLY A 56 -1.24 4.84 26.18
N LEU A 57 -1.33 3.59 25.71
CA LEU A 57 -1.88 3.27 24.39
C LEU A 57 -3.38 3.54 24.32
N ARG A 58 -4.15 3.16 25.35
CA ARG A 58 -5.58 3.46 25.43
C ARG A 58 -5.85 4.95 25.39
N GLU A 59 -5.13 5.74 26.20
CA GLU A 59 -5.23 7.20 26.20
C GLU A 59 -4.99 7.78 24.80
N SER A 60 -4.00 7.22 24.08
CA SER A 60 -3.68 7.68 22.72
C SER A 60 -4.74 7.30 21.70
N PHE A 61 -5.37 6.14 21.85
CA PHE A 61 -6.49 5.73 21.01
C PHE A 61 -7.73 6.59 21.27
N ASP A 62 -8.01 6.90 22.54
CA ASP A 62 -9.13 7.77 22.91
C ASP A 62 -8.92 9.19 22.35
N LYS A 63 -7.73 9.79 22.51
CA LYS A 63 -7.41 11.09 21.88
C LYS A 63 -7.58 11.07 20.37
N SER A 64 -7.07 10.03 19.70
CA SER A 64 -7.21 9.90 18.25
C SER A 64 -8.67 9.72 17.83
N ARG A 65 -9.48 9.01 18.62
CA ARG A 65 -10.93 8.86 18.37
C ARG A 65 -11.65 10.20 18.54
N ASP A 66 -11.21 11.01 19.49
CA ASP A 66 -11.80 12.33 19.79
C ASP A 66 -11.30 13.43 18.82
N GLY A 67 -10.46 13.07 17.85
CA GLY A 67 -9.96 13.96 16.81
C GLY A 67 -8.68 14.73 17.18
N ASP A 68 -8.12 14.50 18.37
CA ASP A 68 -6.81 15.04 18.75
C ASP A 68 -5.69 14.15 18.18
N LEU A 69 -5.14 14.59 17.05
CA LEU A 69 -4.05 13.92 16.36
C LEU A 69 -2.67 14.49 16.71
N SER A 70 -2.58 15.39 17.70
CA SER A 70 -1.34 16.11 18.05
C SER A 70 -0.17 15.16 18.32
N ARG A 71 -0.42 14.04 19.02
CA ARG A 71 0.62 13.03 19.30
C ARG A 71 1.18 12.40 18.02
N LEU A 72 0.32 12.11 17.04
CA LEU A 72 0.73 11.56 15.76
C LEU A 72 1.48 12.60 14.91
N GLU A 73 1.00 13.85 14.92
CA GLU A 73 1.69 14.97 14.27
C GLU A 73 3.11 15.15 14.81
N TYR A 74 3.27 15.26 16.13
CA TYR A 74 4.59 15.41 16.75
C TYR A 74 5.49 14.21 16.50
N MET A 75 4.94 12.99 16.51
CA MET A 75 5.68 11.78 16.18
C MET A 75 6.23 11.84 14.75
N LEU A 76 5.39 12.17 13.77
CA LEU A 76 5.78 12.24 12.36
C LEU A 76 6.77 13.39 12.12
N ILE A 77 6.58 14.56 12.76
CA ILE A 77 7.53 15.68 12.69
C ILE A 77 8.90 15.27 13.26
N GLY A 78 8.91 14.57 14.40
CA GLY A 78 10.13 14.03 14.99
C GLY A 78 10.84 13.03 14.07
N GLN A 79 10.09 12.11 13.46
CA GLN A 79 10.63 11.14 12.49
C GLN A 79 11.19 11.82 11.24
N ALA A 80 10.49 12.80 10.67
CA ALA A 80 10.97 13.59 9.54
C ALA A 80 12.28 14.32 9.88
N THR A 81 12.36 14.91 11.06
CA THR A 81 13.56 15.62 11.53
C THR A 81 14.75 14.67 11.71
N ALA A 82 14.52 13.48 12.25
CA ALA A 82 15.55 12.45 12.36
C ALA A 82 16.05 11.98 10.98
N LEU A 83 15.13 11.73 10.03
CA LEU A 83 15.47 11.35 8.65
C LEU A 83 16.26 12.45 7.93
N GLN A 84 15.91 13.73 8.13
CA GLN A 84 16.68 14.86 7.60
C GLN A 84 18.11 14.91 8.18
N SER A 85 18.26 14.59 9.46
CA SER A 85 19.57 14.51 10.12
C SER A 85 20.41 13.35 9.56
N ILE A 86 19.78 12.20 9.31
CA ILE A 86 20.41 11.05 8.66
C ILE A 86 20.86 11.41 7.24
N PHE A 87 20.00 12.06 6.43
CA PHE A 87 20.36 12.57 5.12
C PHE A 87 21.60 13.46 5.20
N THR A 88 21.59 14.44 6.09
CA THR A 88 22.69 15.41 6.24
C THR A 88 24.00 14.70 6.61
N SER A 89 23.94 13.76 7.54
CA SER A 89 25.10 12.95 7.94
C SER A 89 25.66 12.11 6.79
N LEU A 90 24.79 11.38 6.08
CA LEU A 90 25.18 10.51 4.98
C LEU A 90 25.71 11.29 3.77
N ALA A 91 25.09 12.44 3.44
CA ALA A 91 25.54 13.31 2.35
C ALA A 91 26.94 13.87 2.63
N ARG A 92 27.21 14.31 3.86
CA ARG A 92 28.55 14.74 4.29
C ARG A 92 29.56 13.60 4.20
N ARG A 93 29.19 12.39 4.62
CA ARG A 93 30.06 11.20 4.52
C ARG A 93 30.36 10.83 3.07
N ALA A 94 29.36 10.94 2.17
CA ALA A 94 29.52 10.66 0.74
C ALA A 94 30.52 11.62 0.09
N GLN A 95 30.47 12.91 0.41
CA GLN A 95 31.40 13.93 -0.09
C GLN A 95 32.84 13.68 0.35
N ALA A 96 33.05 13.03 1.50
CA ALA A 96 34.38 12.69 2.00
C ALA A 96 34.92 11.35 1.46
N GLN A 97 34.21 10.67 0.56
CA GLN A 97 34.68 9.39 0.00
C GLN A 97 35.57 9.59 -1.21
N GLU A 98 36.71 8.90 -1.23
CA GLU A 98 37.62 8.84 -2.38
C GLU A 98 37.19 7.79 -3.42
N TYR A 99 36.57 6.70 -2.95
CA TYR A 99 36.14 5.60 -3.81
C TYR A 99 34.68 5.72 -4.23
N GLN A 100 34.44 5.64 -5.54
CA GLN A 100 33.12 5.76 -6.16
C GLN A 100 32.06 4.84 -5.54
N LYS A 101 32.40 3.58 -5.24
CA LYS A 101 31.46 2.62 -4.64
C LYS A 101 30.90 3.09 -3.29
N ASN A 102 31.75 3.69 -2.45
CA ASN A 102 31.34 4.19 -1.14
C ASN A 102 30.54 5.50 -1.29
N LEU A 103 30.95 6.36 -2.22
CA LEU A 103 30.21 7.57 -2.57
C LEU A 103 28.79 7.22 -2.99
N GLU A 104 28.62 6.32 -3.95
CA GLU A 104 27.31 5.87 -4.45
C GLU A 104 26.47 5.24 -3.33
N SER A 105 27.09 4.44 -2.46
CA SER A 105 26.41 3.79 -1.35
C SER A 105 25.87 4.81 -0.34
N PHE A 106 26.70 5.73 0.14
CA PHE A 106 26.27 6.75 1.11
C PHE A 106 25.32 7.76 0.49
N LEU A 107 25.60 8.23 -0.72
CA LEU A 107 24.74 9.19 -1.42
C LEU A 107 23.37 8.56 -1.73
N GLY A 108 23.34 7.29 -2.16
CA GLY A 108 22.10 6.55 -2.38
C GLY A 108 21.26 6.41 -1.12
N LEU A 109 21.87 6.08 0.03
CA LEU A 109 21.16 6.05 1.31
C LEU A 109 20.70 7.45 1.76
N ALA A 110 21.50 8.49 1.51
CA ALA A 110 21.12 9.87 1.82
C ALA A 110 19.86 10.28 1.04
N LEU A 111 19.85 10.08 -0.28
CA LEU A 111 18.69 10.42 -1.13
C LEU A 111 17.44 9.63 -0.73
N LYS A 112 17.58 8.37 -0.31
CA LYS A 112 16.47 7.60 0.28
C LYS A 112 15.96 8.25 1.57
N ALA A 113 16.84 8.63 2.50
CA ALA A 113 16.45 9.30 3.74
C ALA A 113 15.73 10.63 3.47
N GLN A 114 16.20 11.42 2.50
CA GLN A 114 15.56 12.67 2.07
C GLN A 114 14.16 12.42 1.46
N ALA A 115 14.02 11.41 0.59
CA ALA A 115 12.73 11.02 0.04
C ALA A 115 11.74 10.60 1.13
N GLN A 116 12.18 9.80 2.10
CA GLN A 116 11.34 9.37 3.24
C GLN A 116 10.98 10.56 4.14
N SER A 117 11.91 11.47 4.44
CA SER A 117 11.61 12.68 5.22
C SER A 117 10.51 13.51 4.57
N ARG A 118 10.55 13.69 3.23
CA ARG A 118 9.50 14.39 2.49
C ARG A 118 8.17 13.65 2.53
N ALA A 119 8.19 12.33 2.40
CA ALA A 119 6.97 11.50 2.50
C ALA A 119 6.32 11.63 3.90
N THR A 120 7.11 11.66 4.97
CA THR A 120 6.61 11.87 6.33
C THR A 120 5.99 13.27 6.50
N ILE A 121 6.62 14.32 5.95
CA ILE A 121 6.04 15.68 5.96
C ILE A 121 4.72 15.71 5.19
N GLN A 122 4.66 15.06 4.03
CA GLN A 122 3.43 14.95 3.25
C GLN A 122 2.32 14.26 4.06
N ALA A 123 2.64 13.20 4.80
CA ALA A 123 1.69 12.53 5.69
C ALA A 123 1.15 13.47 6.78
N VAL A 124 1.99 14.33 7.36
CA VAL A 124 1.53 15.36 8.33
C VAL A 124 0.59 16.37 7.67
N VAL A 125 0.91 16.83 6.46
CA VAL A 125 0.06 17.77 5.71
C VAL A 125 -1.29 17.13 5.39
N GLU A 126 -1.29 15.87 4.94
CA GLU A 126 -2.51 15.12 4.64
C GLU A 126 -3.35 14.82 5.88
N LEU A 127 -2.69 14.65 7.04
CA LEU A 127 -3.37 14.50 8.33
C LEU A 127 -4.09 15.80 8.74
N LYS A 128 -3.46 16.97 8.55
CA LYS A 128 -4.04 18.29 8.87
C LYS A 128 -5.09 18.75 7.89
N TYR A 129 -4.87 18.46 6.61
CA TYR A 129 -5.69 18.94 5.51
C TYR A 129 -6.10 17.75 4.63
N PRO A 130 -7.02 16.91 5.11
CA PRO A 130 -7.48 15.76 4.34
C PRO A 130 -8.09 16.28 3.03
N ARG A 131 -7.59 15.77 1.90
CA ARG A 131 -8.10 16.16 0.59
C ARG A 131 -9.56 15.75 0.51
N GLN A 132 -10.46 16.72 0.53
CA GLN A 132 -11.85 16.47 0.24
C GLN A 132 -11.94 16.11 -1.24
N ILE A 133 -12.04 14.83 -1.54
CA ILE A 133 -12.41 14.38 -2.88
C ILE A 133 -13.87 14.80 -3.04
N ALA A 134 -14.08 16.00 -3.57
CA ALA A 134 -15.37 16.39 -4.08
C ALA A 134 -15.69 15.40 -5.20
N PHE A 135 -16.53 14.41 -4.91
CA PHE A 135 -17.20 13.63 -5.93
C PHE A 135 -18.10 14.61 -6.67
N VAL A 136 -17.55 15.30 -7.67
CA VAL A 136 -18.34 15.94 -8.69
C VAL A 136 -19.04 14.77 -9.38
N LYS A 137 -20.26 14.46 -8.92
CA LYS A 137 -21.22 13.71 -9.73
C LYS A 137 -21.23 14.48 -11.05
N GLN A 138 -20.63 13.93 -12.09
CA GLN A 138 -20.86 14.42 -13.44
C GLN A 138 -22.37 14.47 -13.57
N ALA A 139 -22.93 15.69 -13.60
CA ALA A 139 -24.27 15.89 -14.08
C ALA A 139 -24.24 15.32 -15.49
N ASN A 140 -25.00 14.27 -15.73
CA ASN A 140 -25.21 13.75 -17.06
C ASN A 140 -25.98 14.85 -17.82
N ILE A 141 -25.25 15.79 -18.44
CA ILE A 141 -25.83 16.84 -19.26
C ILE A 141 -26.24 16.17 -20.58
N SER A 142 -27.34 15.42 -20.55
CA SER A 142 -28.13 15.15 -21.75
C SER A 142 -29.18 16.25 -21.82
N HIS A 143 -28.88 17.31 -22.57
CA HIS A 143 -29.85 18.37 -22.90
C HIS A 143 -30.05 18.46 -24.42
N GLY A 144 -30.41 17.32 -25.03
CA GLY A 144 -31.07 17.30 -26.34
C GLY A 144 -30.52 16.27 -27.32
N PRO A 145 -31.28 15.95 -28.39
CA PRO A 145 -30.80 15.10 -29.47
C PRO A 145 -29.60 15.75 -30.16
N GLN A 146 -28.41 15.24 -29.88
CA GLN A 146 -27.17 15.69 -30.47
C GLN A 146 -27.07 15.12 -31.89
N GLN A 147 -27.42 15.93 -32.88
CA GLN A 147 -27.20 15.57 -34.29
C GLN A 147 -25.73 15.80 -34.65
N VAL A 148 -25.03 14.71 -34.95
CA VAL A 148 -23.70 14.76 -35.56
C VAL A 148 -23.86 14.86 -37.08
N ASN A 149 -23.65 16.05 -37.64
CA ASN A 149 -23.52 16.21 -39.09
C ASN A 149 -22.09 15.84 -39.51
N ASN A 150 -21.83 14.55 -39.71
CA ASN A 150 -20.68 14.12 -40.52
C ASN A 150 -21.07 14.21 -42.00
N GLY A 151 -21.10 15.43 -42.53
CA GLY A 151 -21.17 15.68 -43.97
C GLY A 151 -19.79 15.45 -44.59
N GLY A 152 -19.64 14.35 -45.32
CA GLY A 152 -18.54 14.18 -46.26
C GLY A 152 -18.72 15.10 -47.47
N GLY A 153 -17.62 15.63 -48.01
CA GLY A 153 -17.67 16.42 -49.25
C GLY A 153 -16.48 17.34 -49.48
N ASN A 154 -15.36 16.73 -49.85
CA ASN A 154 -14.37 17.11 -50.87
C ASN A 154 -14.16 18.57 -51.35
N GLU A 155 -12.86 18.90 -51.51
CA GLU A 155 -12.24 19.82 -52.50
C GLU A 155 -12.47 21.36 -52.44
N SER A 156 -11.43 22.11 -52.07
CA SER A 156 -10.58 22.90 -53.01
C SER A 156 -9.89 24.11 -52.34
N ASN A 157 -8.56 23.99 -52.22
CA ASN A 157 -7.52 24.99 -52.53
C ASN A 157 -7.67 26.45 -52.03
N THR A 158 -6.82 26.90 -51.09
CA THR A 158 -5.92 28.07 -51.29
C THR A 158 -4.91 28.25 -50.14
N ARG A 159 -3.69 28.54 -50.57
CA ARG A 159 -2.40 28.75 -49.87
C ARG A 159 -2.49 29.73 -48.67
N THR A 160 -1.65 29.53 -47.63
CA THR A 160 -0.55 30.45 -47.21
C THR A 160 0.15 29.93 -45.94
N HIS A 161 1.47 30.11 -45.93
CA HIS A 161 2.53 29.61 -45.04
C HIS A 161 2.43 29.96 -43.54
N ALA A 162 2.96 29.08 -42.65
CA ALA A 162 3.94 29.43 -41.59
C ALA A 162 4.32 28.22 -40.68
N ARG A 163 5.56 27.73 -40.87
CA ARG A 163 6.59 27.25 -39.92
C ARG A 163 6.15 26.73 -38.51
N THR A 164 6.60 25.52 -38.13
CA THR A 164 7.68 25.27 -37.13
C THR A 164 7.76 23.77 -36.79
N GLU A 165 9.00 23.29 -36.67
CA GLU A 165 9.47 21.91 -36.55
C GLU A 165 8.91 21.15 -35.32
N GLU A 166 8.42 19.94 -35.55
CA GLU A 166 8.08 18.98 -34.49
C GLU A 166 9.30 18.11 -34.18
N ASN A 167 10.03 18.46 -33.12
CA ASN A 167 11.11 17.64 -32.60
C ASN A 167 10.50 16.53 -31.72
N GLN A 168 10.02 15.46 -32.36
CA GLN A 168 9.57 14.26 -31.67
C GLN A 168 10.80 13.54 -31.09
N THR A 169 10.97 13.66 -29.77
CA THR A 169 11.87 12.82 -28.96
C THR A 169 11.62 11.35 -29.25
N GLN A 170 12.51 10.74 -30.04
CA GLN A 170 12.57 9.30 -30.24
C GLN A 170 12.90 8.60 -28.92
N GLN A 171 12.00 7.72 -28.48
CA GLN A 171 12.24 6.79 -27.38
C GLN A 171 13.19 5.69 -27.87
N ASN A 172 14.39 5.64 -27.28
CA ASN A 172 15.37 4.57 -27.48
C ASN A 172 14.79 3.19 -27.15
N LYS A 173 14.69 2.31 -28.16
CA LYS A 173 14.65 0.86 -28.00
C LYS A 173 15.41 0.20 -29.15
N LEU A 174 16.69 -0.07 -28.95
CA LEU A 174 17.35 -1.19 -29.62
C LEU A 174 18.64 -1.55 -28.88
N LEU A 175 18.69 -2.73 -28.27
CA LEU A 175 19.93 -3.47 -28.05
C LEU A 175 19.64 -4.96 -27.79
N GLU A 176 19.23 -5.66 -28.85
CA GLU A 176 19.51 -7.10 -28.97
C GLU A 176 20.14 -7.30 -30.35
N ASP A 177 21.46 -7.17 -30.39
CA ASP A 177 22.30 -7.63 -31.49
C ASP A 177 22.87 -9.00 -31.07
N GLN A 178 22.30 -10.06 -31.64
CA GLN A 178 22.96 -11.37 -31.70
C GLN A 178 23.43 -11.56 -33.13
N SER A 179 24.62 -11.04 -33.40
CA SER A 179 25.36 -11.27 -34.62
C SER A 179 25.84 -12.73 -34.62
N HIS A 180 25.27 -13.55 -35.50
CA HIS A 180 25.97 -14.20 -36.62
C HIS A 180 25.16 -15.38 -37.17
N GLU A 181 24.97 -15.34 -38.49
CA GLU A 181 24.60 -16.46 -39.37
C GLU A 181 23.21 -17.09 -39.17
N ARG A 182 22.24 -16.59 -39.94
CA ARG A 182 21.66 -17.32 -41.09
C ARG A 182 20.50 -16.54 -41.70
N THR A 183 20.79 -15.98 -42.86
CA THR A 183 20.00 -16.05 -44.10
C THR A 183 18.49 -16.28 -43.92
N HIS A 184 17.74 -15.21 -44.21
CA HIS A 184 16.32 -15.25 -44.50
C HIS A 184 16.02 -16.11 -45.73
N LEU A 185 14.73 -16.51 -45.90
CA LEU A 185 14.10 -17.34 -46.96
C LEU A 185 13.92 -18.80 -46.49
N ASP A 186 12.77 -19.46 -46.58
CA ASP A 186 11.54 -19.24 -47.34
C ASP A 186 10.39 -20.11 -46.74
N THR A 187 9.19 -19.73 -47.14
CA THR A 187 7.82 -20.26 -47.03
C THR A 187 7.58 -21.78 -47.09
N GLY A 188 6.50 -22.22 -46.44
CA GLY A 188 5.95 -23.57 -46.69
C GLY A 188 4.87 -24.08 -45.72
N THR A 189 3.61 -23.69 -45.98
CA THR A 189 2.37 -24.49 -45.89
C THR A 189 1.86 -25.10 -44.56
N THR A 190 0.58 -24.83 -44.31
CA THR A 190 -0.33 -25.33 -43.25
C THR A 190 -0.44 -26.85 -43.14
N ALA A 191 -0.37 -27.39 -41.92
CA ALA A 191 -0.64 -28.81 -41.62
C ALA A 191 -2.02 -29.03 -40.97
N THR A 192 -2.70 -30.08 -41.44
CA THR A 192 -4.11 -30.46 -41.24
C THR A 192 -4.45 -31.00 -39.84
N ALA A 193 -5.69 -30.77 -39.40
CA ALA A 193 -6.27 -31.28 -38.16
C ALA A 193 -6.37 -32.81 -38.12
N SER A 194 -5.99 -33.41 -36.99
CA SER A 194 -6.22 -34.83 -36.69
C SER A 194 -7.31 -35.00 -35.63
N ARG A 195 -8.24 -35.91 -35.92
CA ARG A 195 -9.34 -36.34 -35.06
C ARG A 195 -8.90 -37.56 -34.26
N SER A 196 -9.05 -37.50 -32.94
CA SER A 196 -9.21 -38.69 -32.11
C SER A 196 -10.28 -38.40 -31.05
N ASN A 197 -11.43 -39.01 -31.27
CA ASN A 197 -12.66 -38.89 -30.50
C ASN A 197 -12.69 -40.00 -29.44
N LYS A 198 -13.06 -39.70 -28.18
CA LYS A 198 -13.75 -40.69 -27.35
C LYS A 198 -14.67 -40.03 -26.32
N THR A 199 -15.96 -40.25 -26.56
CA THR A 199 -17.17 -39.91 -25.82
C THR A 199 -17.42 -40.80 -24.61
N LEU A 200 -17.80 -40.23 -23.45
CA LEU A 200 -18.74 -40.76 -22.44
C LEU A 200 -19.27 -39.54 -21.64
N GLU A 201 -20.50 -39.08 -21.87
CA GLU A 201 -21.77 -39.50 -21.25
C GLU A 201 -22.11 -38.68 -19.99
N THR A 202 -23.04 -37.75 -20.17
CA THR A 202 -23.73 -36.96 -19.13
C THR A 202 -24.84 -37.79 -18.49
N VAL A 203 -24.68 -38.12 -17.22
CA VAL A 203 -25.73 -38.62 -16.33
C VAL A 203 -25.78 -37.66 -15.14
N GLY A 204 -26.89 -37.17 -14.60
CA GLY A 204 -28.32 -37.30 -14.82
C GLY A 204 -28.96 -36.54 -13.64
N ALA A 205 -30.01 -35.75 -13.87
CA ALA A 205 -30.64 -34.95 -12.83
C ALA A 205 -31.42 -35.83 -11.84
N VAL A 206 -31.07 -35.81 -10.54
CA VAL A 206 -31.89 -36.44 -9.50
C VAL A 206 -31.90 -35.63 -8.19
N ASN A 207 -33.12 -35.21 -7.83
CA ASN A 207 -33.69 -34.91 -6.50
C ASN A 207 -33.45 -33.57 -5.80
N ARG A 208 -34.30 -32.60 -6.17
CA ARG A 208 -34.79 -31.49 -5.33
C ARG A 208 -35.82 -32.02 -4.32
N ALA A 209 -35.58 -31.86 -3.02
CA ALA A 209 -36.55 -32.13 -1.97
C ALA A 209 -37.70 -31.09 -1.98
N LYS A 210 -38.94 -31.58 -1.89
CA LYS A 210 -40.19 -30.83 -1.86
C LYS A 210 -40.51 -30.39 -0.42
N LYS A 211 -40.37 -29.10 -0.11
CA LYS A 211 -40.89 -28.53 1.14
C LYS A 211 -42.40 -28.30 1.01
N ARG A 212 -43.22 -29.09 1.72
CA ARG A 212 -44.67 -28.90 1.86
C ARG A 212 -44.93 -27.73 2.82
N THR A 213 -45.78 -26.81 2.39
CA THR A 213 -46.46 -25.81 3.22
C THR A 213 -47.83 -26.33 3.64
N ARG A 214 -48.00 -26.56 4.93
CA ARG A 214 -49.12 -26.22 5.83
C ARG A 214 -49.04 -27.14 7.04
#